data_AF-A0A7D9K2K7-F1
#
_entry.id   AF-A0A7D9K2K7-F1
#
_cell.length_a   1.000
_cell.length_b   1.000
_cell.length_c   1.000
_cell.angle_alpha   90.00
_cell.angle_beta   90.00
_cell.angle_gamma   90.00
#
_symmetry.space_group_name_H-M   'P 1'
#
loop_
_entity.id
_entity.type
_entity.pdbx_description
1 polymer ?
#
loop_
_entity_poly.entity_id
_entity_poly.type
_entity_poly.pdbx_seq_one_letter_code
_entity_poly.pdbx_strand_id
1 'polypeptide(L)'
;MIKESTTGKPSLLIIPQENTFNIPYAALRLNGDHLCHQVTLLEAFSLHSFIHSTTRMKSTKEPEDSDQMEESLIVGNPTNDLPELPRAQQEAEMIARILGVTPLIGRLATRCEVVSRLESAAIIHFACHGSNDGRSLFLAPEKE
;
A
#
# COMPACT_ATOMS: atom_id res chain seq x y z
N MET A 1 -22.81 -12.95 8.91
CA MET A 1 -23.22 -11.86 7.99
C MET A 1 -22.90 -10.55 8.70
N ILE A 2 -21.71 -10.00 8.49
CA ILE A 2 -21.33 -8.71 9.10
C ILE A 2 -22.11 -7.65 8.33
N LYS A 3 -23.15 -7.10 8.96
CA LYS A 3 -23.90 -5.96 8.45
C LYS A 3 -23.24 -4.69 8.97
N GLU A 4 -22.34 -4.11 8.19
CA GLU A 4 -22.07 -2.68 8.30
C GLU A 4 -22.91 -1.97 7.26
N SER A 5 -23.77 -1.08 7.76
CA SER A 5 -24.65 -0.22 6.98
C SER A 5 -23.83 0.91 6.37
N THR A 6 -23.62 0.89 5.05
CA THR A 6 -23.27 2.09 4.29
C THR A 6 -23.95 2.04 2.92
N THR A 7 -24.42 3.19 2.46
CA THR A 7 -24.88 3.47 1.10
C THR A 7 -23.72 3.40 0.10
N GLY A 8 -23.14 2.21 -0.07
CA GLY A 8 -21.99 1.91 -0.93
C GLY A 8 -22.09 0.53 -1.59
N LYS A 9 -21.20 0.27 -2.55
CA LYS A 9 -21.12 -1.04 -3.23
C LYS A 9 -20.93 -2.17 -2.21
N PRO A 10 -21.55 -3.35 -2.40
CA PRO A 10 -21.30 -4.50 -1.54
C PRO A 10 -19.81 -4.90 -1.54
N SER A 11 -19.30 -5.37 -0.41
CA SER A 11 -17.90 -5.82 -0.29
C SER A 11 -17.76 -7.31 -0.64
N LEU A 12 -16.72 -7.66 -1.39
CA LEU A 12 -16.35 -9.03 -1.74
C LEU A 12 -14.94 -9.33 -1.22
N LEU A 13 -14.83 -10.24 -0.25
CA LEU A 13 -13.55 -10.75 0.24
C LEU A 13 -13.08 -11.89 -0.65
N ILE A 14 -11.86 -11.76 -1.17
CA ILE A 14 -11.16 -12.75 -1.98
C ILE A 14 -9.97 -13.26 -1.18
N ILE A 15 -9.89 -14.57 -1.05
CA ILE A 15 -8.75 -15.26 -0.44
C ILE A 15 -8.12 -16.11 -1.55
N PRO A 16 -7.16 -15.56 -2.31
CA PRO A 16 -6.52 -16.29 -3.39
C PRO A 16 -5.67 -17.44 -2.85
N GLN A 17 -5.63 -18.53 -3.61
CA GLN A 17 -4.76 -19.68 -3.38
C GLN A 17 -3.84 -19.91 -4.59
N GLU A 18 -2.56 -20.15 -4.32
CA GLU A 18 -1.55 -20.47 -5.33
C GLU A 18 -1.56 -19.49 -6.52
N ASN A 19 -1.77 -20.01 -7.74
CA ASN A 19 -1.72 -19.25 -8.98
C ASN A 19 -2.87 -18.25 -9.15
N THR A 20 -3.91 -18.33 -8.31
CA THR A 20 -5.02 -17.35 -8.35
C THR A 20 -4.62 -15.98 -7.80
N PHE A 21 -3.48 -15.87 -7.11
CA PHE A 21 -2.92 -14.60 -6.65
C PHE A 21 -2.64 -13.61 -7.78
N ASN A 22 -2.34 -14.10 -8.98
CA ASN A 22 -2.02 -13.25 -10.13
C ASN A 22 -3.26 -12.88 -10.97
N ILE A 23 -4.47 -13.24 -10.52
CA ILE A 23 -5.70 -12.86 -11.23
C ILE A 23 -6.04 -11.41 -10.89
N PRO A 24 -6.17 -10.51 -11.89
CA PRO A 24 -6.59 -9.14 -11.65
C PRO A 24 -8.10 -9.10 -11.40
N TYR A 25 -8.55 -9.52 -10.21
CA TYR A 25 -9.98 -9.66 -9.87
C TYR A 25 -10.78 -8.39 -10.15
N ALA A 26 -10.21 -7.22 -9.86
CA ALA A 26 -10.79 -5.91 -10.18
C ALA A 26 -11.17 -5.73 -11.65
N ALA A 27 -10.41 -6.34 -12.56
CA ALA A 27 -10.61 -6.26 -14.00
C ALA A 27 -11.46 -7.42 -14.57
N LEU A 28 -11.88 -8.39 -13.76
CA LEU A 28 -12.80 -9.43 -14.25
C LEU A 28 -14.17 -8.81 -14.54
N ARG A 29 -14.88 -9.37 -15.52
CA ARG A 29 -16.20 -8.89 -15.92
C ARG A 29 -17.30 -9.83 -15.47
N LEU A 30 -18.36 -9.26 -14.91
CA LEU A 30 -19.60 -9.94 -14.58
C LEU A 30 -20.75 -9.15 -15.19
N ASN A 31 -21.58 -9.79 -16.01
CA ASN A 31 -22.69 -9.14 -16.72
C ASN A 31 -22.28 -7.93 -17.59
N GLY A 32 -21.05 -7.96 -18.14
CA GLY A 32 -20.54 -6.92 -19.03
C GLY A 32 -19.69 -5.84 -18.36
N ASP A 33 -19.81 -5.65 -17.04
CA ASP A 33 -19.07 -4.64 -16.28
C ASP A 33 -17.92 -5.23 -15.47
N HIS A 34 -16.86 -4.44 -15.26
CA HIS A 34 -15.74 -4.81 -14.38
C HIS A 34 -16.19 -4.94 -12.92
N LEU A 35 -15.64 -5.90 -12.17
CA LEU A 35 -16.01 -6.14 -10.78
C LEU A 35 -15.76 -4.92 -9.90
N CYS A 36 -14.70 -4.13 -10.13
CA CYS A 36 -14.45 -2.90 -9.39
C CYS A 36 -15.58 -1.85 -9.49
N HIS A 37 -16.42 -1.92 -10.54
CA HIS A 37 -17.60 -1.06 -10.66
C HIS A 37 -18.80 -1.57 -9.86
N GLN A 38 -18.83 -2.84 -9.48
CA GLN A 38 -19.99 -3.48 -8.86
C GLN A 38 -19.79 -3.72 -7.35
N VAL A 39 -18.57 -4.05 -6.96
CA VAL A 39 -18.21 -4.42 -5.58
C VAL A 39 -16.97 -3.66 -5.11
N THR A 40 -16.84 -3.52 -3.79
CA THR A 40 -15.57 -3.17 -3.14
C THR A 40 -14.79 -4.47 -2.92
N LEU A 41 -13.64 -4.61 -3.57
CA LEU A 41 -12.82 -5.83 -3.44
C LEU A 41 -11.90 -5.72 -2.24
N LEU A 42 -11.86 -6.78 -1.44
CA LEU A 42 -10.93 -6.94 -0.33
C LEU A 42 -10.12 -8.21 -0.60
N GLU A 43 -8.80 -8.14 -0.50
CA GLU A 43 -7.91 -9.29 -0.69
C GLU A 43 -7.19 -9.62 0.62
N ALA A 44 -7.11 -10.90 0.96
CA ALA A 44 -6.38 -11.37 2.13
C ALA A 44 -5.73 -12.73 1.87
N PHE A 45 -4.56 -12.97 2.47
CA PHE A 45 -3.84 -14.23 2.33
C PHE A 45 -4.52 -15.40 3.05
N SER A 46 -5.32 -15.13 4.07
CA SER A 46 -6.10 -16.14 4.78
C SER A 46 -7.25 -15.51 5.55
N LEU A 47 -8.26 -16.32 5.87
CA LEU A 47 -9.37 -15.87 6.72
C LEU A 47 -8.87 -15.46 8.12
N HIS A 48 -7.88 -16.17 8.65
CA HIS A 48 -7.30 -15.88 9.96
C HIS A 48 -6.60 -14.50 9.98
N SER A 49 -5.75 -14.22 8.99
CA SER A 49 -5.06 -12.92 8.88
C SER A 49 -6.04 -11.76 8.67
N PHE A 50 -7.10 -11.98 7.89
CA PHE A 50 -8.17 -11.00 7.72
C PHE A 50 -8.89 -10.70 9.04
N ILE A 51 -9.33 -11.72 9.78
CA ILE A 51 -10.01 -11.53 11.07
C ILE A 51 -9.08 -10.85 12.08
N HIS A 52 -7.82 -11.29 12.15
CA HIS A 52 -6.83 -10.74 13.09
C HIS A 52 -6.55 -9.25 12.82
N SER A 53 -6.30 -8.89 11.56
CA SER A 53 -6.03 -7.49 11.17
C SER A 53 -7.24 -6.59 11.38
N THR A 54 -8.44 -7.03 10.97
CA THR A 54 -9.67 -6.25 11.14
C THR A 54 -10.07 -6.07 12.61
N THR A 55 -9.85 -7.07 13.46
CA THR A 55 -10.11 -6.97 14.90
C THR A 55 -9.16 -5.97 15.57
N ARG A 56 -7.89 -5.97 15.18
CA ARG A 56 -6.90 -5.01 15.68
C ARG A 56 -7.28 -3.58 15.29
N MET A 57 -7.65 -3.33 14.03
CA MET A 57 -8.09 -2.02 13.55
C MET A 57 -9.32 -1.49 14.31
N LYS A 58 -10.29 -2.35 14.63
CA LYS A 58 -11.47 -1.96 15.42
C LYS A 58 -11.17 -1.66 16.89
N SER A 59 -10.04 -2.16 17.41
CA SER A 59 -9.63 -1.97 18.81
C SER A 59 -8.73 -0.74 18.99
N THR A 60 -8.06 -0.29 17.93
CA THR A 60 -7.31 0.96 17.92
C THR A 60 -8.28 2.13 17.70
N LYS A 61 -8.19 3.18 18.52
CA LYS A 61 -8.88 4.45 18.21
C LYS A 61 -8.41 4.90 16.85
N GLU A 62 -9.33 5.23 15.95
CA GLU A 62 -8.99 5.90 14.70
C GLU A 62 -8.29 7.22 15.07
N PRO A 63 -7.03 7.42 14.64
CA PRO A 63 -6.38 8.72 14.78
C PRO A 63 -7.23 9.77 14.07
N GLU A 64 -7.32 10.99 14.59
CA GLU A 64 -7.96 12.08 13.87
C GLU A 64 -7.26 12.27 12.51
N ASP A 65 -8.01 12.64 11.46
CA ASP A 65 -7.49 12.72 10.08
C ASP A 65 -6.19 13.55 9.99
N SER A 66 -6.00 14.55 10.87
CA SER A 66 -4.78 15.36 10.95
C SER A 66 -3.55 14.58 11.40
N ASP A 67 -3.70 13.66 12.36
CA ASP A 67 -2.58 12.90 12.94
C ASP A 67 -2.08 11.84 11.95
N GLN A 68 -2.97 11.29 11.12
CA GLN A 68 -2.59 10.31 10.09
C GLN A 68 -1.74 10.91 8.97
N MET A 69 -1.93 12.19 8.66
CA MET A 69 -1.17 12.86 7.60
C MET A 69 0.28 13.13 8.03
N GLU A 70 0.51 13.57 9.27
CA GLU A 70 1.87 13.84 9.79
C GLU A 70 2.73 12.58 9.91
N GLU A 71 2.11 11.42 10.16
CA GLU A 71 2.79 10.12 10.25
C GLU A 71 2.85 9.38 8.90
N SER A 72 2.98 10.09 7.79
CA SER A 72 3.08 9.47 6.46
C SER A 72 4.53 9.18 6.03
N LEU A 73 4.81 7.95 5.62
CA LEU A 73 6.09 7.52 5.03
C LEU A 73 5.99 7.47 3.51
N ILE A 74 6.68 8.38 2.83
CA ILE A 74 6.69 8.47 1.37
C ILE A 74 8.10 8.19 0.84
N VAL A 75 8.24 7.21 -0.04
CA VAL A 75 9.52 6.75 -0.58
C VAL A 75 9.50 6.84 -2.11
N GLY A 76 10.50 7.48 -2.70
CA GLY A 76 10.55 7.73 -4.15
C GLY A 76 11.92 7.51 -4.77
N ASN A 77 11.95 6.74 -5.86
CA ASN A 77 13.14 6.49 -6.69
C ASN A 77 14.43 6.25 -5.89
N PRO A 78 14.50 5.25 -4.98
CA PRO A 78 15.73 4.95 -4.25
C PRO A 78 16.89 4.66 -5.22
N THR A 79 18.07 5.22 -4.95
CA THR A 79 19.24 5.04 -5.82
C THR A 79 19.87 3.67 -5.57
N ASN A 80 19.97 2.83 -6.60
CA ASN A 80 20.58 1.50 -6.53
C ASN A 80 21.17 1.13 -7.92
N ASP A 81 21.55 -0.14 -8.13
CA ASP A 81 22.16 -0.62 -9.38
C ASP A 81 21.16 -0.74 -10.56
N LEU A 82 19.89 -0.35 -10.38
CA LEU A 82 18.86 -0.35 -11.41
C LEU A 82 18.75 1.03 -12.09
N PRO A 83 18.20 1.09 -13.32
CA PRO A 83 17.96 2.37 -14.01
C PRO A 83 17.08 3.31 -13.18
N GLU A 84 17.39 4.61 -13.17
CA GLU A 84 16.58 5.58 -12.44
C GLU A 84 15.13 5.67 -12.95
N LEU A 85 14.21 5.90 -12.02
CA LEU A 85 12.79 6.13 -12.27
C LEU A 85 12.42 7.59 -11.91
N PRO A 86 12.78 8.59 -12.74
CA PRO A 86 12.53 9.99 -12.42
C PRO A 86 11.05 10.31 -12.22
N ARG A 87 10.14 9.55 -12.87
CA ARG A 87 8.69 9.69 -12.65
C ARG A 87 8.24 9.17 -11.29
N ALA A 88 8.88 8.14 -10.75
CA ALA A 88 8.58 7.63 -9.42
C ALA A 88 9.00 8.64 -8.34
N GLN A 89 10.11 9.35 -8.56
CA GLN A 89 10.47 10.49 -7.72
C GLN A 89 9.42 11.59 -7.76
N GLN A 90 8.97 11.99 -8.98
CA GLN A 90 7.95 13.02 -9.14
C GLN A 90 6.62 12.65 -8.47
N GLU A 91 6.22 11.38 -8.54
CA GLU A 91 5.05 10.84 -7.85
C GLU A 91 5.20 10.96 -6.34
N ALA A 92 6.30 10.46 -5.77
CA ALA A 92 6.57 10.56 -4.34
C ALA A 92 6.59 12.01 -3.84
N GLU A 93 7.23 12.92 -4.57
CA GLU A 93 7.23 14.35 -4.26
C GLU A 93 5.82 14.96 -4.33
N MET A 94 4.97 14.53 -5.28
CA MET A 94 3.59 14.98 -5.39
C MET A 94 2.75 14.52 -4.20
N ILE A 95 2.80 13.23 -3.86
CA ILE A 95 2.06 12.66 -2.74
C ILE A 95 2.53 13.29 -1.42
N ALA A 96 3.84 13.46 -1.23
CA ALA A 96 4.38 14.10 -0.03
C ALA A 96 3.90 15.56 0.12
N ARG A 97 3.78 16.32 -0.97
CA ARG A 97 3.17 17.66 -0.95
C ARG A 97 1.70 17.64 -0.55
N ILE A 98 0.92 16.66 -1.00
CA ILE A 98 -0.49 16.51 -0.64
C ILE A 98 -0.63 16.23 0.87
N LEU A 99 0.28 15.41 1.41
CA LEU A 99 0.25 14.98 2.81
C LEU A 99 1.02 15.90 3.76
N GLY A 100 1.73 16.91 3.24
CA GLY A 100 2.50 17.85 4.06
C GLY A 100 3.76 17.27 4.71
N VAL A 101 4.28 16.14 4.21
CA VAL A 101 5.43 15.41 4.78
C VAL A 101 6.68 15.52 3.93
N THR A 102 7.84 15.17 4.50
CA THR A 102 9.11 15.09 3.76
C THR A 102 9.34 13.67 3.25
N PRO A 103 9.46 13.45 1.92
CA PRO A 103 9.70 12.12 1.36
C PRO A 103 11.16 11.68 1.49
N LEU A 104 11.39 10.36 1.49
CA LEU A 104 12.69 9.74 1.30
C LEU A 104 12.94 9.52 -0.19
N ILE A 105 13.86 10.28 -0.77
CA ILE A 105 14.16 10.24 -2.21
C ILE A 105 15.60 9.77 -2.47
N GLY A 106 15.80 8.96 -3.52
CA GLY A 106 17.13 8.60 -3.98
C GLY A 106 17.94 7.89 -2.90
N ARG A 107 19.19 8.31 -2.74
CA ARG A 107 20.14 7.80 -1.72
C ARG A 107 19.66 7.92 -0.27
N LEU A 108 18.61 8.70 0.02
CA LEU A 108 18.07 8.84 1.38
C LEU A 108 17.10 7.72 1.73
N ALA A 109 16.54 7.03 0.74
CA ALA A 109 15.61 5.93 0.93
C ALA A 109 16.33 4.61 1.22
N THR A 110 17.14 4.56 2.27
CA THR A 110 17.84 3.34 2.70
C THR A 110 16.90 2.42 3.50
N ARG A 111 17.29 1.15 3.66
CA ARG A 111 16.51 0.18 4.43
C ARG A 111 16.37 0.61 5.89
N CYS A 112 17.45 1.10 6.51
CA CYS A 112 17.45 1.58 7.88
C CYS A 112 16.45 2.72 8.06
N GLU A 113 16.50 3.73 7.19
CA GLU A 113 15.61 4.89 7.30
C GLU A 113 14.13 4.50 7.08
N VAL A 114 13.86 3.68 6.07
CA VAL A 114 12.51 3.20 5.77
C VAL A 114 11.94 2.37 6.93
N VAL A 115 12.69 1.37 7.43
CA VAL A 115 12.22 0.49 8.50
C VAL A 115 12.00 1.27 9.80
N SER A 116 12.86 2.23 10.12
CA SER A 116 12.73 3.04 11.34
C SER A 116 11.43 3.86 11.39
N ARG A 117 10.91 4.28 10.23
CA ARG A 117 9.67 5.07 10.12
C ARG A 117 8.44 4.18 9.89
N LEU A 118 8.64 2.94 9.46
CA LEU A 118 7.54 2.04 9.07
C LEU A 118 6.61 1.70 10.24
N GLU A 119 7.16 1.55 11.45
CA GLU A 119 6.40 1.13 12.63
C GLU A 119 5.38 2.16 13.10
N SER A 120 5.69 3.45 12.93
CA SER A 120 4.82 4.57 13.31
C SER A 120 4.02 5.12 12.14
N ALA A 121 4.26 4.67 10.90
CA ALA A 121 3.62 5.27 9.74
C ALA A 121 2.13 4.89 9.65
N ALA A 122 1.25 5.88 9.62
CA ALA A 122 -0.19 5.70 9.39
C ALA A 122 -0.48 5.46 7.89
N ILE A 123 0.24 6.16 7.02
CA ILE A 123 0.15 6.02 5.55
C ILE A 123 1.53 5.72 5.00
N ILE A 124 1.63 4.75 4.10
CA ILE A 124 2.89 4.37 3.46
C ILE A 124 2.70 4.37 1.95
N HIS A 125 3.58 5.07 1.23
CA HIS A 125 3.61 5.11 -0.23
C HIS A 125 5.01 4.84 -0.75
N PHE A 126 5.13 3.83 -1.61
CA PHE A 126 6.39 3.46 -2.28
C PHE A 126 6.25 3.65 -3.80
N ALA A 127 7.05 4.56 -4.35
CA ALA A 127 7.25 4.72 -5.79
C ALA A 127 8.71 4.32 -6.12
N CYS A 128 8.94 3.04 -6.38
CA CYS A 128 10.28 2.47 -6.59
C CYS A 128 10.25 1.20 -7.44
N HIS A 129 11.42 0.62 -7.72
CA HIS A 129 11.52 -0.69 -8.35
C HIS A 129 11.02 -1.79 -7.41
N GLY A 130 10.21 -2.71 -7.95
CA GLY A 130 9.86 -3.97 -7.33
C GLY A 130 10.55 -5.15 -8.01
N SER A 131 10.65 -6.28 -7.33
CA SER A 131 11.12 -7.53 -7.93
C SER A 131 10.07 -8.14 -8.86
N ASN A 132 10.51 -8.88 -9.87
CA ASN A 132 9.60 -9.55 -10.82
C ASN A 132 8.67 -10.58 -10.18
N ASP A 133 9.05 -11.13 -9.03
CA ASP A 133 8.20 -12.05 -8.26
C ASP A 133 7.19 -11.32 -7.34
N GLY A 134 7.22 -9.98 -7.31
CA GLY A 134 6.31 -9.15 -6.54
C GLY A 134 6.54 -9.17 -5.03
N ARG A 135 7.69 -9.68 -4.55
CA ARG A 135 7.94 -9.92 -3.12
C ARG A 135 8.91 -8.94 -2.47
N SER A 136 9.57 -8.08 -3.25
CA SER A 136 10.62 -7.21 -2.72
C SER A 136 10.59 -5.85 -3.41
N LEU A 137 11.01 -4.84 -2.65
CA LEU A 137 11.23 -3.47 -3.11
C LEU A 137 12.72 -3.18 -3.07
N PHE A 138 13.25 -2.50 -4.08
CA PHE A 138 14.66 -2.11 -4.13
C PHE A 138 14.83 -0.73 -3.51
N LEU A 139 15.55 -0.69 -2.40
CA LEU A 139 15.89 0.53 -1.65
C LEU A 139 17.34 0.95 -1.93
N ALA A 140 17.73 2.12 -1.44
CA ALA A 140 19.11 2.57 -1.53
C ALA A 140 20.02 1.73 -0.61
N PRO A 141 21.29 1.49 -1.01
CA PRO A 141 22.25 0.85 -0.14
C PRO A 141 22.50 1.71 1.09
N GLU A 142 22.86 1.08 2.21
CA GLU A 142 23.33 1.83 3.37
C GLU A 142 24.64 2.55 3.04
N LYS A 143 24.87 3.69 3.70
CA LYS A 143 26.19 4.34 3.63
C LYS A 143 27.19 3.44 4.38
N GLU A 144 28.32 3.15 3.74
CA GLU A 144 29.51 2.67 4.45
C GLU A 144 29.99 3.70 5.50
#